data_AF-G4ZH08-F1
#
_entry.id   AF-G4ZH08-F1
#
_cell.length_a   1.000
_cell.length_b   1.000
_cell.length_c   1.000
_cell.angle_alpha   90.00
_cell.angle_beta   90.00
_cell.angle_gamma   90.00
#
_symmetry.space_group_name_H-M   'P 1'
#
loop_
_entity.id
_entity.type
_entity.pdbx_description
1 polymer ?
#
loop_
_entity_poly.entity_id
_entity_poly.type
_entity_poly.pdbx_seq_one_letter_code
_entity_poly.pdbx_strand_id
1 'polypeptide(L)'
;METLTRQQSLKAFLPSRVAALPHVVDMIDAFAMRLDEAALQAARRKNWERAGALISDMQCDILNLAGAAKDEEAETLRTIGSYISQQRLFLAVAESDDLEAAKVLYTWSERKQTPTRFVPHLLSRAATNGRVEMLEFAVEKAVERFSSELAVQGGRHYCVPALIASTASSILPEWAR
;
A
#
# COMPACT_ATOMS: atom_id res chain seq x y z
N MET A 1 12.23 -7.56 26.91
CA MET A 1 11.74 -6.22 27.30
C MET A 1 10.41 -6.02 26.59
N GLU A 2 9.32 -5.88 27.32
CA GLU A 2 8.03 -5.53 26.70
C GLU A 2 8.08 -4.05 26.31
N THR A 3 7.90 -3.76 25.03
CA THR A 3 7.75 -2.40 24.52
C THR A 3 6.36 -1.89 24.90
N LEU A 4 6.32 -0.84 25.73
CA LEU A 4 5.09 -0.15 26.09
C LEU A 4 4.41 0.41 24.83
N THR A 5 3.08 0.30 24.75
CA THR A 5 2.31 1.00 23.72
C THR A 5 2.43 2.52 23.90
N ARG A 6 2.12 3.30 22.87
CA ARG A 6 2.14 4.78 22.94
C ARG A 6 1.26 5.29 24.09
N GLN A 7 0.05 4.76 24.20
CA GLN A 7 -0.88 5.11 25.29
C GLN A 7 -0.36 4.69 26.67
N GLN A 8 0.31 3.53 26.79
CA GLN A 8 0.96 3.13 28.04
C GLN A 8 2.15 4.04 28.39
N SER A 9 2.92 4.46 27.38
CA SER A 9 4.01 5.42 27.55
C SER A 9 3.47 6.77 28.00
N LEU A 10 2.40 7.27 27.37
CA LEU A 10 1.73 8.51 27.80
C LEU A 10 1.26 8.41 29.25
N LYS A 11 0.62 7.30 29.66
CA LYS A 11 0.22 7.09 31.05
C LYS A 11 1.40 7.02 32.03
N ALA A 12 2.55 6.53 31.59
CA ALA A 12 3.75 6.40 32.42
C ALA A 12 4.52 7.73 32.58
N PHE A 13 4.52 8.59 31.55
CA PHE A 13 5.35 9.79 31.50
C PHE A 13 4.58 11.12 31.71
N LEU A 14 3.25 11.12 31.60
CA LEU A 14 2.45 12.30 31.91
C LEU A 14 2.35 12.51 33.43
N PRO A 15 2.23 13.76 33.91
CA PRO A 15 1.92 14.04 35.31
C PRO A 15 0.67 13.25 35.75
N SER A 16 0.69 12.68 36.95
CA SER A 16 -0.37 11.77 37.43
C SER A 16 -1.79 12.36 37.34
N ARG A 17 -1.94 13.67 37.55
CA ARG A 17 -3.21 14.40 37.37
C ARG A 17 -3.71 14.41 35.92
N VAL A 18 -2.81 14.49 34.95
CA VAL A 18 -3.11 14.48 33.52
C VAL A 18 -3.34 13.04 33.03
N ALA A 19 -2.50 12.09 33.47
CA ALA A 19 -2.64 10.66 33.15
C ALA A 19 -3.97 10.07 33.67
N ALA A 20 -4.52 10.62 34.75
CA ALA A 20 -5.81 10.26 35.32
C ALA A 20 -7.02 10.77 34.54
N LEU A 21 -6.83 11.58 33.48
CA LEU A 21 -7.89 12.09 32.62
C LEU A 21 -7.89 11.35 31.27
N PRO A 22 -8.72 10.31 31.09
CA PRO A 22 -8.65 9.44 29.90
C PRO A 22 -8.84 10.21 28.59
N HIS A 23 -9.79 11.14 28.57
CA HIS A 23 -10.06 11.99 27.40
C HIS A 23 -8.87 12.87 26.99
N VAL A 24 -8.06 13.34 27.96
CA VAL A 24 -6.85 14.13 27.67
C VAL A 24 -5.74 13.23 27.13
N VAL A 25 -5.56 12.04 27.71
CA VAL A 25 -4.59 11.06 27.22
C VAL A 25 -4.94 10.63 25.79
N ASP A 26 -6.20 10.38 25.50
CA ASP A 26 -6.67 10.02 24.16
C ASP A 26 -6.50 11.16 23.16
N MET A 27 -6.69 12.42 23.60
CA MET A 27 -6.37 13.58 22.78
C MET A 27 -4.88 13.66 22.46
N ILE A 28 -4.00 13.52 23.46
CA ILE A 28 -2.55 13.59 23.25
C ILE A 28 -2.08 12.43 22.35
N ASP A 29 -2.61 11.23 22.56
CA ASP A 29 -2.34 10.07 21.73
C ASP A 29 -2.74 10.33 20.26
N ALA A 30 -3.92 10.90 20.04
CA ALA A 30 -4.39 11.31 18.70
C ALA A 30 -3.56 12.44 18.09
N PHE A 31 -3.07 13.40 18.88
CA PHE A 31 -2.15 14.44 18.40
C PHE A 31 -0.77 13.90 18.03
N ALA A 32 -0.32 12.86 18.72
CA ALA A 32 0.98 12.23 18.48
C ALA A 32 0.94 11.20 17.34
N MET A 33 -0.24 10.89 16.78
CA MET A 33 -0.36 9.97 15.65
C MET A 33 0.22 10.56 14.38
N ARG A 34 0.89 9.69 13.62
CA ARG A 34 1.18 9.99 12.22
C ARG A 34 -0.13 10.04 11.42
N LEU A 35 -0.11 10.75 10.29
CA LEU A 35 -1.31 10.91 9.47
C LEU A 35 -1.88 9.59 8.95
N ASP A 36 -1.02 8.63 8.58
CA ASP A 36 -1.44 7.29 8.15
C ASP A 36 -2.10 6.48 9.28
N GLU A 37 -1.59 6.56 10.49
CA GLU A 37 -2.21 5.93 11.67
C GLU A 37 -3.56 6.57 11.99
N ALA A 38 -3.61 7.91 11.98
CA ALA A 38 -4.84 8.66 12.22
C ALA A 38 -5.89 8.40 11.13
N ALA A 39 -5.47 8.28 9.88
CA ALA A 39 -6.33 7.93 8.75
C ALA A 39 -6.91 6.53 8.92
N LEU A 40 -6.08 5.54 9.25
CA LEU A 40 -6.53 4.17 9.50
C LEU A 40 -7.48 4.10 10.70
N GLN A 41 -7.18 4.82 11.79
CA GLN A 41 -8.08 4.85 12.95
C GLN A 41 -9.43 5.50 12.62
N ALA A 42 -9.43 6.59 11.84
CA ALA A 42 -10.66 7.21 11.36
C ALA A 42 -11.46 6.24 10.47
N ALA A 43 -10.80 5.49 9.59
CA ALA A 43 -11.39 4.48 8.74
C ALA A 43 -12.02 3.33 9.56
N ARG A 44 -11.31 2.79 10.56
CA ARG A 44 -11.84 1.77 11.49
C ARG A 44 -13.08 2.24 12.24
N ARG A 45 -13.16 3.54 12.56
CA ARG A 45 -14.34 4.18 13.18
C ARG A 45 -15.42 4.57 12.18
N LYS A 46 -15.25 4.24 10.90
CA LYS A 46 -16.15 4.60 9.78
C LYS A 46 -16.36 6.11 9.63
N ASN A 47 -15.42 6.92 10.11
CA ASN A 47 -15.42 8.36 9.92
C ASN A 47 -14.72 8.68 8.59
N TRP A 48 -15.44 8.43 7.49
CA TRP A 48 -14.90 8.51 6.13
C TRP A 48 -14.53 9.92 5.68
N GLU A 49 -15.24 10.94 6.18
CA GLU A 49 -14.89 12.34 5.93
C GLU A 49 -13.51 12.66 6.49
N ARG A 50 -13.27 12.33 7.77
CA ARG A 50 -11.96 12.51 8.40
C ARG A 50 -10.89 11.65 7.75
N ALA A 51 -11.18 10.38 7.47
CA ALA A 51 -10.24 9.49 6.80
C ALA A 51 -9.84 10.03 5.43
N GLY A 52 -10.81 10.48 4.63
CA GLY A 52 -10.57 11.06 3.31
C GLY A 52 -9.75 12.34 3.36
N ALA A 53 -10.02 13.24 4.31
CA ALA A 53 -9.23 14.45 4.52
C ALA A 53 -7.77 14.14 4.86
N LEU A 54 -7.53 13.20 5.79
CA LEU A 54 -6.18 12.79 6.19
C LEU A 54 -5.45 12.06 5.07
N ILE A 55 -6.12 11.14 4.37
CA ILE A 55 -5.52 10.39 3.24
C ILE A 55 -5.17 11.35 2.10
N SER A 56 -6.00 12.34 1.82
CA SER A 56 -5.77 13.30 0.73
C SER A 56 -4.59 14.23 1.00
N ASP A 57 -4.21 14.42 2.27
CA ASP A 57 -3.02 15.17 2.65
C ASP A 57 -1.75 14.49 2.07
N MET A 58 -0.91 15.28 1.40
CA MET A 58 0.31 14.79 0.75
C MET A 58 1.35 14.24 1.74
N GLN A 59 1.27 14.64 3.01
CA GLN A 59 2.14 14.13 4.07
C GLN A 59 1.67 12.76 4.60
N CYS A 60 0.47 12.29 4.24
CA CYS A 60 0.05 10.95 4.59
C CYS A 60 0.88 9.92 3.80
N ASP A 61 1.56 9.05 4.53
CA ASP A 61 2.37 8.00 3.93
C ASP A 61 1.47 6.83 3.50
N ILE A 62 1.28 6.70 2.18
CA ILE A 62 0.38 5.70 1.60
C ILE A 62 0.96 4.29 1.72
N LEU A 63 2.29 4.13 1.67
CA LEU A 63 2.93 2.83 1.80
C LEU A 63 2.75 2.29 3.22
N ASN A 64 3.01 3.14 4.23
CA ASN A 64 2.81 2.77 5.62
C ASN A 64 1.32 2.53 5.94
N LEU A 65 0.41 3.34 5.37
CA LEU A 65 -1.03 3.09 5.47
C LEU A 65 -1.42 1.72 4.89
N ALA A 66 -0.88 1.35 3.72
CA ALA A 66 -1.14 0.05 3.10
C ALA A 66 -0.65 -1.12 3.98
N GLY A 67 0.57 -1.02 4.52
CA GLY A 67 1.11 -2.03 5.43
C GLY A 67 0.28 -2.17 6.72
N ALA A 68 -0.15 -1.04 7.29
CA ALA A 68 -0.98 -1.03 8.50
C ALA A 68 -2.42 -1.52 8.25
N ALA A 69 -2.93 -1.36 7.03
CA ALA A 69 -4.30 -1.73 6.67
C ALA A 69 -4.44 -3.17 6.12
N LYS A 70 -3.36 -3.95 6.02
CA LYS A 70 -3.37 -5.27 5.36
C LYS A 70 -4.40 -6.27 5.90
N ASP A 71 -4.70 -6.18 7.19
CA ASP A 71 -5.66 -7.08 7.87
C ASP A 71 -7.06 -6.45 8.01
N GLU A 72 -7.31 -5.30 7.38
CA GLU A 72 -8.61 -4.64 7.44
C GLU A 72 -9.65 -5.31 6.56
N GLU A 73 -10.92 -5.11 6.92
CA GLU A 73 -12.05 -5.58 6.13
C GLU A 73 -12.03 -5.02 4.70
N ALA A 74 -12.51 -5.84 3.75
CA ALA A 74 -12.51 -5.49 2.33
C ALA A 74 -13.24 -4.17 2.01
N GLU A 75 -14.28 -3.83 2.78
CA GLU A 75 -14.98 -2.55 2.68
C GLU A 75 -14.11 -1.38 3.13
N THR A 76 -13.43 -1.51 4.27
CA THR A 76 -12.51 -0.49 4.80
C THR A 76 -11.36 -0.25 3.81
N LEU A 77 -10.73 -1.32 3.32
CA LEU A 77 -9.70 -1.24 2.28
C LEU A 77 -10.22 -0.56 1.02
N ARG A 78 -11.45 -0.85 0.60
CA ARG A 78 -12.08 -0.21 -0.57
C ARG A 78 -12.24 1.28 -0.39
N THR A 79 -12.78 1.69 0.75
CA THR A 79 -13.05 3.09 1.01
C THR A 79 -11.76 3.87 1.15
N ILE A 80 -10.75 3.35 1.87
CA ILE A 80 -9.40 3.95 1.94
C ILE A 80 -8.82 4.14 0.53
N GLY A 81 -8.79 3.07 -0.28
CA GLY A 81 -8.24 3.10 -1.63
C GLY A 81 -8.91 4.13 -2.56
N SER A 82 -10.18 4.44 -2.33
CA SER A 82 -10.92 5.43 -3.11
C SER A 82 -10.36 6.86 -2.97
N TYR A 83 -9.88 7.22 -1.78
CA TYR A 83 -9.34 8.54 -1.47
C TYR A 83 -7.90 8.76 -1.98
N ILE A 84 -7.19 7.68 -2.32
CA ILE A 84 -5.81 7.75 -2.77
C ILE A 84 -5.78 8.14 -4.25
N SER A 85 -5.01 9.17 -4.61
CA SER A 85 -4.82 9.52 -6.02
C SER A 85 -3.95 8.49 -6.74
N GLN A 86 -4.15 8.29 -8.04
CA GLN A 86 -3.35 7.34 -8.82
C GLN A 86 -1.86 7.62 -8.73
N GLN A 87 -1.45 8.90 -8.79
CA GLN A 87 -0.05 9.30 -8.69
C GLN A 87 0.58 8.85 -7.36
N ARG A 88 -0.12 9.06 -6.24
CA ARG A 88 0.40 8.66 -4.92
C ARG A 88 0.42 7.15 -4.74
N LEU A 89 -0.55 6.45 -5.32
CA LEU A 89 -0.53 5.00 -5.35
C LEU A 89 0.71 4.49 -6.10
N PHE A 90 1.07 5.07 -7.24
CA PHE A 90 2.27 4.66 -7.99
C PHE A 90 3.57 4.91 -7.22
N LEU A 91 3.68 6.05 -6.53
CA LEU A 91 4.85 6.35 -5.70
C LEU A 91 5.02 5.32 -4.58
N ALA A 92 3.94 5.01 -3.85
CA ALA A 92 3.97 4.01 -2.78
C ALA A 92 4.43 2.63 -3.26
N VAL A 93 4.09 2.24 -4.50
CA VAL A 93 4.49 0.96 -5.09
C VAL A 93 5.95 0.94 -5.46
N ALA A 94 6.45 2.03 -6.05
CA ALA A 94 7.86 2.17 -6.41
C ALA A 94 8.79 2.15 -5.18
N GLU A 95 8.23 2.46 -4.00
CA GLU A 95 8.94 2.48 -2.72
C GLU A 95 8.70 1.22 -1.88
N SER A 96 7.74 0.37 -2.24
CA SER A 96 7.41 -0.81 -1.44
C SER A 96 8.47 -1.90 -1.52
N ASP A 97 8.87 -2.42 -0.37
CA ASP A 97 9.67 -3.63 -0.22
C ASP A 97 8.98 -4.70 0.65
N ASP A 98 7.71 -4.46 1.00
CA ASP A 98 6.86 -5.38 1.76
C ASP A 98 5.80 -5.98 0.83
N LEU A 99 5.77 -7.32 0.77
CA LEU A 99 4.82 -8.08 -0.03
C LEU A 99 3.37 -7.80 0.36
N GLU A 100 3.06 -7.72 1.65
CA GLU A 100 1.68 -7.56 2.09
C GLU A 100 1.18 -6.15 1.81
N ALA A 101 2.02 -5.13 2.03
CA ALA A 101 1.73 -3.78 1.60
C ALA A 101 1.57 -3.70 0.06
N ALA A 102 2.43 -4.37 -0.71
CA ALA A 102 2.34 -4.40 -2.17
C ALA A 102 1.04 -5.05 -2.67
N LYS A 103 0.57 -6.12 -2.03
CA LYS A 103 -0.74 -6.74 -2.31
C LYS A 103 -1.87 -5.75 -2.08
N VAL A 104 -1.88 -5.05 -0.94
CA VAL A 104 -2.90 -4.03 -0.65
C VAL A 104 -2.89 -2.93 -1.70
N LEU A 105 -1.72 -2.37 -2.03
CA LEU A 105 -1.56 -1.36 -3.07
C LEU A 105 -2.06 -1.87 -4.43
N TYR A 106 -1.79 -3.14 -4.76
CA TYR A 106 -2.25 -3.76 -6.01
C TYR A 106 -3.78 -3.81 -6.07
N THR A 107 -4.46 -4.21 -4.99
CA THR A 107 -5.93 -4.21 -4.94
C THR A 107 -6.54 -2.83 -5.15
N TRP A 108 -5.89 -1.77 -4.64
CA TRP A 108 -6.32 -0.39 -4.89
C TRP A 108 -6.12 0.02 -6.34
N SER A 109 -5.08 -0.50 -7.00
CA SER A 109 -4.78 -0.21 -8.41
C SER A 109 -5.76 -0.88 -9.38
N GLU A 110 -6.17 -2.11 -9.11
CA GLU A 110 -7.15 -2.84 -9.92
C GLU A 110 -8.47 -2.10 -9.96
N ARG A 111 -8.92 -1.60 -8.81
CA ARG A 111 -10.17 -0.84 -8.67
C ARG A 111 -10.15 0.49 -9.42
N LYS A 112 -8.97 1.09 -9.56
CA LYS A 112 -8.77 2.32 -10.35
C LYS A 112 -8.57 2.04 -11.84
N GLN A 113 -8.61 0.78 -12.26
CA GLN A 113 -8.36 0.34 -13.64
C GLN A 113 -6.99 0.78 -14.16
N THR A 114 -5.99 0.89 -13.27
CA THR A 114 -4.61 1.25 -13.63
C THR A 114 -3.56 0.16 -13.37
N PRO A 115 -3.86 -1.16 -13.46
CA PRO A 115 -2.85 -2.20 -13.19
C PRO A 115 -1.73 -2.21 -14.24
N THR A 116 -1.98 -1.70 -15.46
CA THR A 116 -1.02 -1.65 -16.57
C THR A 116 0.24 -0.85 -16.28
N ARG A 117 0.16 0.15 -15.39
CA ARG A 117 1.33 0.90 -14.92
C ARG A 117 1.90 0.32 -13.62
N PHE A 118 1.08 -0.41 -12.86
CA PHE A 118 1.44 -0.90 -11.53
C PHE A 118 2.43 -2.07 -11.60
N VAL A 119 2.11 -3.11 -12.38
CA VAL A 119 2.89 -4.35 -12.43
C VAL A 119 4.34 -4.13 -12.88
N PRO A 120 4.64 -3.31 -13.92
CA PRO A 120 6.02 -3.03 -14.30
C PRO A 120 6.86 -2.36 -13.19
N HIS A 121 6.28 -1.43 -12.42
CA HIS A 121 6.98 -0.79 -11.31
C HIS A 121 7.26 -1.79 -10.18
N LEU A 122 6.30 -2.65 -9.86
CA LEU A 122 6.48 -3.68 -8.85
C LEU A 122 7.56 -4.70 -9.25
N LEU A 123 7.56 -5.15 -10.52
CA LEU A 123 8.59 -6.04 -11.07
C LEU A 123 9.99 -5.40 -10.97
N SER A 124 10.11 -4.15 -11.42
CA SER A 124 11.37 -3.40 -11.38
C SER A 124 11.92 -3.27 -9.95
N ARG A 125 11.05 -2.89 -9.01
CA ARG A 125 11.40 -2.73 -7.59
C ARG A 125 11.82 -4.05 -6.96
N ALA A 126 11.02 -5.11 -7.16
CA ALA A 126 11.30 -6.43 -6.60
C ALA A 126 12.61 -7.03 -7.14
N ALA A 127 12.86 -6.90 -8.44
CA ALA A 127 14.09 -7.37 -9.07
C ALA A 127 15.32 -6.59 -8.57
N THR A 128 15.24 -5.27 -8.50
CA THR A 128 16.35 -4.41 -8.05
C THR A 128 16.77 -4.71 -6.61
N ASN A 129 15.80 -5.02 -5.75
CA ASN A 129 16.04 -5.25 -4.33
C ASN A 129 16.09 -6.73 -3.94
N GLY A 130 16.07 -7.66 -4.91
CA GLY A 130 16.13 -9.09 -4.64
C GLY A 130 14.95 -9.63 -3.81
N ARG A 131 13.77 -9.03 -3.93
CA ARG A 131 12.54 -9.43 -3.21
C ARG A 131 11.83 -10.55 -3.98
N VAL A 132 12.28 -11.79 -3.81
CA VAL A 132 11.81 -12.96 -4.58
C VAL A 132 10.28 -13.13 -4.51
N GLU A 133 9.69 -13.10 -3.32
CA GLU A 133 8.24 -13.29 -3.16
C GLU A 133 7.42 -12.17 -3.82
N MET A 134 7.90 -10.92 -3.78
CA MET A 134 7.28 -9.81 -4.49
C MET A 134 7.42 -9.95 -6.00
N LEU A 135 8.55 -10.49 -6.47
CA LEU A 135 8.79 -10.75 -7.88
C LEU A 135 7.85 -11.84 -8.39
N GLU A 136 7.71 -12.94 -7.65
CA GLU A 136 6.76 -14.03 -7.96
C GLU A 136 5.33 -13.52 -8.04
N PHE A 137 4.89 -12.76 -7.03
CA PHE A 137 3.56 -12.14 -7.03
C PHE A 137 3.36 -11.21 -8.24
N ALA A 138 4.35 -10.38 -8.57
CA ALA A 138 4.26 -9.46 -9.70
C ALA A 138 4.21 -10.19 -11.06
N VAL A 139 4.95 -11.29 -11.21
CA VAL A 139 4.92 -12.15 -12.41
C VAL A 139 3.56 -12.84 -12.54
N GLU A 140 3.02 -13.39 -11.44
CA GLU A 140 1.69 -14.01 -11.41
C GLU A 140 0.62 -13.02 -11.92
N LYS A 141 0.61 -11.79 -11.38
CA LYS A 141 -0.34 -10.74 -11.80
C LYS A 141 -0.11 -10.25 -13.23
N ALA A 142 1.13 -10.24 -13.72
CA ALA A 142 1.39 -10.00 -15.14
C ALA A 142 0.73 -11.07 -16.02
N VAL A 143 0.95 -12.35 -15.70
CA VAL A 143 0.45 -13.49 -16.48
C VAL A 143 -1.08 -13.58 -16.47
N GLU A 144 -1.71 -13.40 -15.31
CA GLU A 144 -3.17 -13.36 -15.17
C GLU A 144 -3.79 -12.29 -16.08
N ARG A 145 -3.18 -11.10 -16.10
CA ARG A 145 -3.65 -9.98 -16.89
C ARG A 145 -3.53 -10.27 -18.38
N PHE A 146 -2.37 -10.74 -18.84
CA PHE A 146 -2.15 -11.07 -20.25
C PHE A 146 -3.08 -12.18 -20.74
N SER A 147 -3.27 -13.23 -19.92
CA SER A 147 -4.19 -14.33 -20.23
C SER A 147 -5.62 -13.81 -20.39
N SER A 148 -6.05 -12.90 -19.52
CA SER A 148 -7.37 -12.28 -19.58
C SER A 148 -7.56 -11.38 -20.81
N GLU A 149 -6.54 -10.60 -21.19
CA GLU A 149 -6.58 -9.75 -22.40
C GLU A 149 -6.62 -10.58 -23.69
N LEU A 150 -5.84 -11.66 -23.75
CA LEU A 150 -5.80 -12.58 -24.90
C LEU A 150 -7.12 -13.35 -25.08
N ALA A 151 -7.79 -13.72 -23.99
CA ALA A 151 -9.10 -14.34 -24.02
C ALA A 151 -10.18 -13.39 -24.59
N VAL A 152 -10.07 -12.08 -24.32
CA VAL A 152 -10.98 -11.05 -24.84
C VAL A 152 -10.71 -10.73 -26.32
N GLN A 153 -9.46 -10.90 -26.80
CA GLN A 153 -9.07 -10.56 -28.17
C GLN A 153 -9.13 -11.71 -29.19
N GLY A 154 -9.70 -12.86 -28.84
CA GLY A 154 -9.96 -13.93 -29.82
C GLY A 154 -8.70 -14.58 -30.41
N GLY A 155 -7.71 -14.92 -29.57
CA GLY A 155 -6.70 -15.92 -29.93
C GLY A 155 -5.64 -15.47 -30.93
N ARG A 156 -5.00 -14.30 -30.74
CA ARG A 156 -3.69 -14.05 -31.35
C ARG A 156 -2.60 -14.40 -30.35
N HIS A 157 -1.91 -15.51 -30.60
CA HIS A 157 -0.76 -15.97 -29.81
C HIS A 157 0.41 -14.98 -29.90
N TYR A 158 0.50 -14.07 -28.94
CA TYR A 158 1.75 -13.39 -28.64
C TYR A 158 2.45 -14.15 -27.51
N CYS A 159 3.67 -14.62 -27.77
CA CYS A 159 4.48 -15.34 -26.78
C CYS A 159 4.74 -14.45 -25.55
N VAL A 160 4.20 -14.85 -24.40
CA VAL A 160 4.43 -14.23 -23.07
C VAL A 160 5.92 -13.97 -22.77
N PRO A 161 6.87 -14.84 -23.17
CA PRO A 161 8.30 -14.56 -22.98
C PRO A 161 8.82 -13.35 -23.77
N ALA A 162 8.27 -13.04 -24.95
CA ALA A 162 8.78 -11.97 -25.81
C ALA A 162 8.40 -10.57 -25.32
N LEU A 163 7.22 -10.43 -24.69
CA LEU A 163 6.77 -9.18 -24.10
C LEU A 163 7.44 -8.93 -22.75
N ILE A 164 7.54 -9.95 -21.89
CA ILE A 164 8.34 -9.87 -20.66
C ILE A 164 9.80 -9.53 -21.00
N ALA A 165 10.39 -10.13 -22.05
CA ALA A 165 11.72 -9.77 -22.52
C ALA A 165 11.81 -8.33 -23.06
N SER A 166 10.77 -7.81 -23.72
CA SER A 166 10.73 -6.42 -24.21
C SER A 166 10.63 -5.39 -23.08
N THR A 167 9.81 -5.64 -22.05
CA THR A 167 9.74 -4.76 -20.86
C THR A 167 10.94 -4.96 -19.94
N ALA A 168 11.44 -6.19 -19.77
CA ALA A 168 12.64 -6.46 -19.01
C ALA A 168 13.89 -5.83 -19.66
N SER A 169 14.02 -5.88 -20.99
CA SER A 169 15.15 -5.27 -21.70
C SER A 169 15.17 -3.73 -21.59
N SER A 170 14.01 -3.09 -21.40
CA SER A 170 13.90 -1.63 -21.23
C SER A 170 13.95 -1.16 -19.78
N ILE A 171 13.87 -2.08 -18.80
CA ILE A 171 13.75 -1.75 -17.36
C ILE A 171 14.89 -2.35 -16.52
N LEU A 172 15.51 -3.46 -16.96
CA LEU A 172 16.61 -4.09 -16.22
C LEU A 172 17.97 -3.47 -16.56
N PRO A 173 18.83 -3.24 -15.56
CA PRO A 173 20.21 -2.79 -15.77
C PRO A 173 21.04 -3.85 -16.52
N GLU A 174 22.07 -3.40 -17.26
CA GLU A 174 22.85 -4.21 -18.22
C GLU A 174 23.49 -5.48 -17.64
N TRP A 175 23.65 -5.58 -16.32
CA TRP A 175 24.20 -6.78 -15.67
C TRP A 175 23.18 -7.92 -15.54
N ALA A 176 21.90 -7.68 -15.80
CA ALA A 176 20.82 -8.67 -15.74
C ALA A 176 20.32 -9.12 -17.12
N ARG A 177 21.05 -8.80 -18.21
CA ARG A 177 20.80 -9.27 -19.58
C ARG A 177 21.64 -10.48 -19.93
#